data_AF-A0A4Q5R485-F1
#
_entry.id   AF-A0A4Q5R485-F1
#
_cell.length_a   1.000
_cell.length_b   1.000
_cell.length_c   1.000
_cell.angle_alpha   90.00
_cell.angle_beta   90.00
_cell.angle_gamma   90.00
#
_symmetry.space_group_name_H-M   'P 1'
#
loop_
_entity.id
_entity.type
_entity.pdbx_description
1 polymer ?
#
loop_
_entity_poly.entity_id
_entity_poly.type
_entity_poly.pdbx_seq_one_letter_code
_entity_poly.pdbx_strand_id
1 'polypeptide(L)'
;EGDGPIDVFVNSPGGHVESGDTIHDMIRFVGASVPVRMIGTGWVASAGALIYLAAEKKLRVCLPNTRFLLHQPMGGVRGPATDIDIEAREIIKMRERINRIIARETGQSFERIVEDTDRNYWMGAEEAIAYGMCDRIINSAKDLND
;
A
#
# COMPACT_ATOMS: atom_id res chain seq x y z
N GLU A 1 -2.20 -25.03 15.36
CA GLU A 1 -2.36 -25.19 13.90
C GLU A 1 -3.74 -24.69 13.55
N GLY A 2 -3.85 -23.72 12.65
CA GLY A 2 -5.13 -23.19 12.20
C GLY A 2 -5.02 -22.91 10.71
N ASP A 3 -5.84 -23.57 9.92
CA ASP A 3 -5.85 -23.49 8.45
C ASP A 3 -6.65 -22.28 7.93
N GLY A 4 -7.03 -21.36 8.83
CA GLY A 4 -7.84 -20.19 8.51
C GLY A 4 -7.02 -19.05 7.90
N PRO A 5 -7.68 -18.10 7.23
CA PRO A 5 -7.03 -16.90 6.72
C PRO A 5 -6.39 -16.07 7.84
N ILE A 6 -5.32 -15.35 7.53
CA ILE A 6 -4.68 -14.39 8.43
C ILE A 6 -5.30 -13.02 8.18
N ASP A 7 -5.86 -12.41 9.22
CA ASP A 7 -6.43 -11.07 9.16
C ASP A 7 -5.43 -10.02 9.63
N VAL A 8 -5.12 -9.07 8.75
CA VAL A 8 -4.24 -7.94 9.04
C VAL A 8 -5.03 -6.65 9.04
N PHE A 9 -5.19 -6.06 10.21
CA PHE A 9 -5.82 -4.75 10.38
C PHE A 9 -4.79 -3.65 10.14
N VAL A 10 -5.03 -2.79 9.16
CA VAL A 10 -4.12 -1.71 8.78
C VAL A 10 -4.75 -0.37 9.13
N ASN A 11 -4.10 0.32 10.07
CA ASN A 11 -4.28 1.74 10.35
C ASN A 11 -2.89 2.34 10.52
N SER A 12 -2.38 2.99 9.48
CA SER A 12 -1.01 3.49 9.47
C SER A 12 -0.87 4.78 8.67
N PRO A 13 -0.21 5.82 9.22
CA PRO A 13 0.16 7.02 8.47
C PRO A 13 1.33 6.77 7.50
N GLY A 14 1.93 5.57 7.54
CA GLY A 14 3.16 5.24 6.84
C GLY A 14 4.38 5.24 7.76
N GLY A 15 5.57 5.38 7.17
CA GLY A 15 6.84 5.31 7.87
C GLY A 15 7.98 5.04 6.89
N HIS A 16 8.99 4.29 7.35
CA HIS A 16 10.14 3.92 6.54
C HIS A 16 9.72 2.98 5.40
N VAL A 17 10.17 3.27 4.17
CA VAL A 17 9.76 2.52 2.98
C VAL A 17 10.24 1.08 3.04
N GLU A 18 11.51 0.87 3.38
CA GLU A 18 12.17 -0.43 3.42
C GLU A 18 11.59 -1.34 4.51
N SER A 19 11.16 -0.77 5.64
CA SER A 19 10.38 -1.52 6.63
C SER A 19 9.01 -1.91 6.08
N GLY A 20 8.39 -1.04 5.29
CA GLY A 20 7.18 -1.35 4.54
C GLY A 20 7.38 -2.47 3.51
N ASP A 21 8.49 -2.44 2.76
CA ASP A 21 8.87 -3.49 1.80
C ASP A 21 9.02 -4.83 2.49
N THR A 22 9.68 -4.86 3.65
CA THR A 22 9.84 -6.07 4.44
C THR A 22 8.49 -6.70 4.79
N ILE A 23 7.54 -5.89 5.27
CA ILE A 23 6.20 -6.38 5.62
C ILE A 23 5.42 -6.80 4.37
N HIS A 24 5.47 -6.01 3.30
CA HIS A 24 4.85 -6.33 2.01
C HIS A 24 5.33 -7.68 1.47
N ASP A 25 6.64 -7.91 1.48
CA ASP A 25 7.23 -9.15 0.97
C ASP A 25 6.87 -10.35 1.85
N MET A 26 6.81 -10.18 3.17
CA MET A 26 6.39 -11.27 4.06
C MET A 26 4.91 -11.62 3.92
N ILE A 27 4.04 -10.63 3.72
CA ILE A 27 2.62 -10.89 3.44
C ILE A 27 2.48 -11.72 2.16
N ARG A 28 3.23 -11.39 1.10
CA ARG A 28 3.22 -12.16 -0.14
C ARG A 28 3.84 -13.54 -0.01
N PHE A 29 4.96 -13.64 0.70
CA PHE A 29 5.67 -14.90 0.93
C PHE A 29 4.81 -15.90 1.71
N VAL A 30 4.17 -15.46 2.80
CA VAL A 30 3.23 -16.28 3.58
C VAL A 30 1.92 -16.48 2.82
N GLY A 31 1.46 -15.45 2.11
CA GLY A 31 0.26 -15.43 1.26
C GLY A 31 0.23 -16.51 0.18
N ALA A 32 1.41 -17.00 -0.23
CA ALA A 32 1.54 -18.11 -1.18
C ALA A 32 1.04 -19.46 -0.60
N SER A 33 0.99 -19.58 0.73
CA SER A 33 0.57 -20.81 1.42
C SER A 33 -0.76 -20.66 2.14
N VAL A 34 -1.06 -19.48 2.69
CA VAL A 34 -2.28 -19.20 3.47
C VAL A 34 -2.85 -17.84 3.05
N PRO A 35 -4.17 -17.70 2.81
CA PRO A 35 -4.74 -16.41 2.45
C PRO A 35 -4.50 -15.35 3.54
N VAL A 36 -3.98 -14.19 3.15
CA VAL A 36 -3.84 -13.01 4.02
C VAL A 36 -4.84 -11.95 3.59
N ARG A 37 -5.80 -11.63 4.46
CA ARG A 37 -6.80 -10.59 4.24
C ARG A 37 -6.29 -9.27 4.83
N MET A 38 -6.36 -8.21 4.05
CA MET A 38 -5.97 -6.86 4.47
C MET A 38 -7.24 -6.05 4.77
N ILE A 39 -7.40 -5.62 6.02
CA ILE A 39 -8.57 -4.88 6.49
C ILE A 39 -8.15 -3.45 6.84
N GLY A 40 -8.52 -2.50 5.98
CA GLY A 40 -8.24 -1.08 6.17
C GLY A 40 -9.21 -0.43 7.15
N THR A 41 -8.69 0.39 8.07
CA THR A 41 -9.49 1.21 9.00
C THR A 41 -8.76 2.50 9.37
N GLY A 42 -9.49 3.56 9.71
CA GLY A 42 -8.90 4.86 9.99
C GLY A 42 -8.24 5.43 8.74
N TRP A 43 -6.90 5.40 8.69
CA TRP A 43 -6.16 5.72 7.46
C TRP A 43 -5.16 4.64 7.05
N VAL A 44 -4.95 4.53 5.74
CA VAL A 44 -3.96 3.62 5.15
C VAL A 44 -3.14 4.45 4.17
N ALA A 45 -2.00 4.96 4.65
CA ALA A 45 -1.26 6.01 3.98
C ALA A 45 0.19 5.61 3.72
N SER A 46 0.76 6.10 2.61
CA SER A 46 2.20 6.00 2.32
C SER A 46 2.68 4.54 2.38
N ALA A 47 3.71 4.21 3.16
CA ALA A 47 4.17 2.83 3.37
C ALA A 47 3.06 1.88 3.88
N GLY A 48 2.05 2.39 4.58
CA GLY A 48 0.86 1.61 4.96
C GLY A 48 0.01 1.18 3.76
N ALA A 49 -0.10 2.04 2.74
CA ALA A 49 -0.76 1.71 1.48
C ALA A 49 0.05 0.67 0.67
N LEU A 50 1.38 0.77 0.67
CA LEU A 50 2.25 -0.26 0.09
C LEU A 50 2.02 -1.62 0.74
N ILE A 51 2.05 -1.69 2.08
CA ILE A 51 1.77 -2.92 2.85
C ILE A 51 0.38 -3.47 2.52
N TYR A 52 -0.62 -2.60 2.49
CA TYR A 52 -2.01 -2.98 2.19
C TYR A 52 -2.17 -3.61 0.81
N LEU A 53 -1.41 -3.12 -0.18
CA LEU A 53 -1.41 -3.64 -1.55
C LEU A 53 -0.68 -4.98 -1.72
N ALA A 54 -0.05 -5.53 -0.67
CA ALA A 54 0.65 -6.81 -0.74
C ALA A 54 -0.27 -7.99 -1.05
N ALA A 55 -1.53 -7.93 -0.60
CA ALA A 55 -2.54 -8.95 -0.89
C ALA A 55 -3.23 -8.71 -2.24
N GLU A 56 -3.68 -9.81 -2.86
CA GLU A 56 -4.54 -9.75 -4.06
C GLU A 56 -5.76 -8.87 -3.81
N LYS A 57 -6.22 -8.12 -4.83
CA LYS A 57 -7.34 -7.16 -4.69
C LYS A 57 -8.55 -7.74 -3.95
N LYS A 58 -8.99 -8.95 -4.31
CA LYS A 58 -10.14 -9.65 -3.69
C LYS A 58 -10.00 -9.92 -2.19
N LEU A 59 -8.78 -9.88 -1.65
CA LEU A 59 -8.48 -10.06 -0.23
C LEU A 59 -8.26 -8.73 0.51
N ARG A 60 -8.45 -7.60 -0.17
CA ARG A 60 -8.32 -6.25 0.39
C ARG A 60 -9.71 -5.65 0.60
N VAL A 61 -10.08 -5.42 1.86
CA VAL A 61 -11.35 -4.80 2.26
C VAL A 61 -11.11 -3.61 3.17
N CYS A 62 -12.07 -2.70 3.27
CA CYS A 62 -11.94 -1.55 4.17
C CYS A 62 -13.25 -1.24 4.91
N LEU A 63 -13.15 -0.52 6.02
CA LEU A 63 -14.31 0.02 6.73
C LEU A 63 -14.82 1.32 6.07
N PRO A 64 -16.10 1.72 6.30
CA PRO A 64 -16.72 2.83 5.55
C PRO A 64 -16.01 4.17 5.69
N ASN A 65 -15.37 4.43 6.83
CA ASN A 65 -14.66 5.69 7.11
C ASN A 65 -13.16 5.65 6.79
N THR A 66 -12.69 4.59 6.13
CA THR A 66 -11.27 4.44 5.81
C THR A 66 -10.85 5.48 4.78
N ARG A 67 -9.71 6.12 5.02
CA ARG A 67 -9.07 7.04 4.08
C ARG A 67 -7.75 6.47 3.59
N PHE A 68 -7.55 6.44 2.28
CA PHE A 68 -6.28 6.05 1.68
C PHE A 68 -5.49 7.28 1.26
N LEU A 69 -4.17 7.19 1.36
CA LEU A 69 -3.25 8.22 0.86
C LEU A 69 -2.12 7.56 0.07
N LEU A 70 -1.96 7.99 -1.18
CA LEU A 70 -0.79 7.72 -2.00
C LEU A 70 0.02 9.02 -2.16
N HIS A 71 1.34 8.89 -2.14
CA HIS A 71 2.28 9.99 -2.40
C HIS A 71 3.67 9.39 -2.70
N GLN A 72 4.58 10.21 -3.23
CA GLN A 72 5.96 9.83 -3.48
C GLN A 72 6.73 9.59 -2.17
N PRO A 73 7.76 8.72 -2.17
CA PRO A 73 8.61 8.57 -1.00
C PRO A 73 9.31 9.90 -0.67
N MET A 74 9.50 10.14 0.62
CA MET A 74 10.19 11.33 1.13
C MET A 74 11.51 10.91 1.77
N GLY A 75 12.56 11.68 1.53
CA GLY A 75 13.88 11.46 2.11
C GLY A 75 14.69 12.76 2.16
N GLY A 76 15.84 12.72 2.79
CA GLY A 76 16.75 13.85 2.89
C GLY A 76 18.16 13.38 3.16
N VAL A 77 19.11 13.97 2.43
CA VAL A 77 20.55 13.68 2.53
C VAL A 77 21.30 14.98 2.73
N ARG A 78 22.40 14.93 3.50
CA ARG A 78 23.38 16.02 3.63
C ARG A 78 24.76 15.40 3.59
N GLY A 79 25.70 16.04 2.91
CA GLY A 79 27.07 15.55 2.80
C GLY A 79 27.79 16.09 1.56
N PRO A 80 28.92 15.48 1.19
CA PRO A 80 29.58 15.70 -0.08
C PRO A 80 28.63 15.60 -1.27
N ALA A 81 28.93 16.32 -2.36
CA ALA A 81 28.12 16.30 -3.57
C ALA A 81 27.93 14.88 -4.14
N THR A 82 28.95 14.04 -4.05
CA THR A 82 28.90 12.63 -4.48
C THR A 82 27.87 11.82 -3.70
N ASP A 83 27.84 11.98 -2.37
CA ASP A 83 26.90 11.25 -1.52
C ASP A 83 25.46 11.74 -1.77
N ILE A 84 25.28 13.05 -1.97
CA ILE A 84 23.98 13.62 -2.34
C ILE A 84 23.48 13.03 -3.67
N ASP A 85 24.34 12.92 -4.69
CA ASP A 85 23.97 12.33 -5.99
C ASP A 85 23.59 10.85 -5.87
N ILE A 86 24.32 10.09 -5.05
CA ILE A 86 24.03 8.66 -4.79
C ILE A 86 22.63 8.51 -4.18
N GLU A 87 22.37 9.21 -3.06
CA GLU A 87 21.09 9.08 -2.36
C GLU A 87 19.90 9.61 -3.18
N ALA A 88 20.12 10.67 -3.97
CA ALA A 88 19.09 11.18 -4.88
C ALA A 88 18.71 10.14 -5.94
N ARG A 89 19.68 9.41 -6.52
CA ARG A 89 19.41 8.33 -7.48
C ARG A 89 18.66 7.17 -6.84
N GLU A 90 18.98 6.79 -5.62
CA GLU A 90 18.29 5.71 -4.91
C GLU A 90 16.83 6.08 -4.58
N ILE A 91 16.56 7.31 -4.15
CA ILE A 91 15.18 7.79 -3.94
C ILE A 91 14.37 7.76 -5.25
N ILE A 92 14.99 8.13 -6.39
CA ILE A 92 14.32 8.06 -7.70
C ILE A 92 13.98 6.60 -8.07
N LYS A 93 14.93 5.66 -7.90
CA LYS A 93 14.68 4.23 -8.14
C LYS A 93 13.59 3.68 -7.24
N MET A 94 13.61 4.06 -5.96
CA MET A 94 12.59 3.66 -4.98
C MET A 94 11.20 4.16 -5.40
N ARG A 95 11.08 5.43 -5.78
CA ARG A 95 9.83 6.01 -6.27
C ARG A 95 9.30 5.25 -7.48
N GLU A 96 10.15 4.98 -8.47
CA GLU A 96 9.75 4.24 -9.67
C GLU A 96 9.26 2.83 -9.32
N ARG A 97 10.00 2.10 -8.46
CA ARG A 97 9.63 0.75 -8.02
C ARG A 97 8.27 0.75 -7.32
N ILE A 98 8.04 1.66 -6.38
CA ILE A 98 6.76 1.76 -5.65
C ILE A 98 5.62 2.08 -6.63
N ASN A 99 5.82 3.02 -7.54
CA ASN A 99 4.80 3.37 -8.53
C ASN A 99 4.44 2.18 -9.44
N ARG A 100 5.43 1.36 -9.83
CA ARG A 100 5.18 0.11 -10.58
C ARG A 100 4.40 -0.91 -9.77
N ILE A 101 4.67 -1.04 -8.47
CA ILE A 101 3.89 -1.91 -7.57
C ILE A 101 2.45 -1.41 -7.48
N ILE A 102 2.24 -0.13 -7.17
CA ILE A 102 0.89 0.45 -7.06
C ILE A 102 0.12 0.27 -8.37
N ALA A 103 0.74 0.57 -9.52
CA ALA A 103 0.10 0.41 -10.83
C ALA A 103 -0.35 -1.03 -11.06
N ARG A 104 0.54 -2.01 -10.82
CA ARG A 104 0.22 -3.44 -10.95
C ARG A 104 -0.92 -3.86 -10.03
N GLU A 105 -0.86 -3.48 -8.76
CA GLU A 105 -1.79 -3.98 -7.74
C GLU A 105 -3.16 -3.29 -7.77
N THR A 106 -3.23 -2.06 -8.29
CA THR A 106 -4.49 -1.30 -8.46
C THR A 106 -5.13 -1.49 -9.84
N GLY A 107 -4.32 -1.83 -10.85
CA GLY A 107 -4.74 -1.91 -12.25
C GLY A 107 -4.73 -0.56 -12.98
N GLN A 108 -4.26 0.51 -12.35
CA GLN A 108 -4.08 1.81 -13.01
C GLN A 108 -2.85 1.80 -13.93
N SER A 109 -2.83 2.68 -14.93
CA SER A 109 -1.63 2.90 -15.73
C SER A 109 -0.50 3.47 -14.88
N PHE A 110 0.74 3.15 -15.26
CA PHE A 110 1.92 3.69 -14.56
C PHE A 110 1.97 5.22 -14.62
N GLU A 111 1.58 5.80 -15.75
CA GLU A 111 1.54 7.26 -15.97
C GLU A 111 0.56 7.93 -15.00
N ARG A 112 -0.61 7.34 -14.80
CA ARG A 112 -1.59 7.83 -13.83
C ARG A 112 -1.06 7.75 -12.41
N ILE A 113 -0.42 6.64 -12.03
CA ILE A 113 0.19 6.53 -10.70
C ILE A 113 1.27 7.58 -10.50
N VAL A 114 2.10 7.88 -11.50
CA VAL A 114 3.11 8.93 -11.42
C VAL A 114 2.47 10.30 -11.15
N GLU A 115 1.39 10.63 -11.86
CA GLU A 115 0.65 11.88 -11.64
C GLU A 115 0.00 11.94 -10.26
N ASP A 116 -0.75 10.91 -9.89
CA ASP A 116 -1.48 10.85 -8.62
C ASP A 116 -0.53 10.80 -7.40
N THR A 117 0.67 10.22 -7.53
CA THR A 117 1.64 10.15 -6.41
C THR A 117 2.57 11.36 -6.32
N ASP A 118 2.59 12.29 -7.29
CA ASP A 118 3.47 13.46 -7.21
C ASP A 118 3.16 14.35 -5.99
N ARG A 119 1.90 14.34 -5.54
CA ARG A 119 1.45 15.00 -4.31
C ARG A 119 0.62 14.03 -3.47
N ASN A 120 0.09 14.55 -2.37
CA ASN A 120 -0.81 13.79 -1.52
C ASN A 120 -2.14 13.56 -2.24
N TYR A 121 -2.38 12.33 -2.65
CA TYR A 121 -3.64 11.90 -3.27
C TYR A 121 -4.46 11.08 -2.29
N TRP A 122 -5.49 11.73 -1.75
CA TRP A 122 -6.40 11.15 -0.76
C TRP A 122 -7.62 10.54 -1.45
N MET A 123 -8.06 9.40 -0.93
CA MET A 123 -9.27 8.72 -1.36
C MET A 123 -10.12 8.32 -0.15
N GLY A 124 -11.43 8.52 -0.24
CA GLY A 124 -12.41 7.83 0.61
C GLY A 124 -12.58 6.37 0.20
N ALA A 125 -13.41 5.63 0.94
CA ALA A 125 -13.57 4.20 0.74
C ALA A 125 -14.17 3.82 -0.64
N GLU A 126 -15.18 4.56 -1.11
CA GLU A 126 -15.78 4.37 -2.45
C GLU A 126 -14.78 4.67 -3.57
N GLU A 127 -14.05 5.79 -3.45
CA GLU A 127 -13.00 6.18 -4.40
C GLU A 127 -11.88 5.14 -4.43
N ALA A 128 -11.52 4.56 -3.28
CA ALA A 128 -10.52 3.51 -3.16
C ALA A 128 -10.93 2.22 -3.90
N ILE A 129 -12.22 1.84 -3.89
CA ILE A 129 -12.72 0.72 -4.71
C ILE A 129 -12.57 1.04 -6.20
N ALA A 130 -13.06 2.20 -6.62
CA ALA A 130 -13.01 2.64 -8.02
C ALA A 130 -11.56 2.76 -8.53
N TYR A 131 -10.64 3.19 -7.66
CA TYR A 131 -9.21 3.29 -7.96
C TYR A 131 -8.51 1.93 -7.98
N GLY A 132 -9.10 0.90 -7.36
CA GLY A 132 -8.54 -0.44 -7.27
C GLY A 132 -7.69 -0.70 -6.03
N MET A 133 -7.70 0.20 -5.04
CA MET A 133 -7.01 0.00 -3.75
C MET A 133 -7.60 -1.19 -2.99
N CYS A 134 -8.92 -1.33 -2.94
CA CYS A 134 -9.60 -2.45 -2.29
C CYS A 134 -10.71 -3.03 -3.18
N ASP A 135 -11.24 -4.19 -2.78
CA ASP A 135 -12.34 -4.87 -3.45
C ASP A 135 -13.70 -4.32 -3.04
N ARG A 136 -13.92 -4.22 -1.72
CA ARG A 136 -15.21 -3.80 -1.16
C ARG A 136 -15.10 -3.18 0.23
N ILE A 137 -16.16 -2.48 0.62
CA ILE A 137 -16.39 -1.98 1.97
C ILE A 137 -17.11 -3.05 2.79
N ILE A 138 -16.65 -3.27 4.02
CA ILE A 138 -17.31 -4.14 5.01
C ILE A 138 -17.78 -3.32 6.21
N ASN A 139 -18.91 -3.72 6.80
CA ASN A 139 -19.52 -3.07 7.96
C ASN A 139 -19.43 -3.93 9.23
N SER A 140 -19.25 -5.24 9.08
CA SER A 140 -19.15 -6.18 10.18
C SER A 140 -18.12 -7.27 9.91
N ALA A 141 -17.69 -7.96 10.98
CA ALA A 141 -16.79 -9.10 10.84
C ALA A 141 -17.44 -10.29 10.11
N LYS A 142 -18.78 -10.36 10.03
CA LYS A 142 -19.48 -11.43 9.30
C LYS A 142 -19.22 -11.31 7.80
N ASP A 143 -19.15 -10.08 7.32
CA ASP A 143 -18.95 -9.75 5.92
C ASP A 143 -17.61 -10.28 5.38
N LEU A 144 -16.64 -10.64 6.23
CA LEU A 144 -15.36 -11.23 5.81
C LEU A 144 -15.47 -12.66 5.26
N ASN A 145 -16.59 -13.34 5.52
CA ASN A 145 -16.84 -14.71 5.07
C ASN A 145 -17.85 -14.78 3.90
N ASP A 146 -18.34 -13.62 3.46
CA ASP A 146 -19.20 -13.45 2.28
C ASP A 146 -18.36 -13.29 0.99
#